data_AF-A0A925ZC23-F1
#
_entry.id   AF-A0A925ZC23-F1
#
_cell.length_a   1.000
_cell.length_b   1.000
_cell.length_c   1.000
_cell.angle_alpha   90.00
_cell.angle_beta   90.00
_cell.angle_gamma   90.00
#
_symmetry.space_group_name_H-M   'P 1'
#
loop_
_entity.id
_entity.type
_entity.pdbx_description
1 polymer ?
#
loop_
_entity_poly.entity_id
_entity_poly.type
_entity_poly.pdbx_seq_one_letter_code
_entity_poly.pdbx_strand_id
1 'polypeptide(L)'
;MEHYTKIKNKETYERYYEKLVDWHLNVLDQCDLSKIKKLSTSCKNTIMGTKESDYKYLLDSIKNGDIKRTELELFLFKLDYYLYKIRCLKLELGCHIVSFNDGYKDLKTLRADFSHIYKYITRKKEIKGLYKLIHKKYKYILNGSTSDFMNIKAMKQAKYIKVYIELLWVSEEVNKLWQLNVNTLKLKQEVFSQENSLVKLEDISERLHKITNLFILYKKSIVRLLKRNTCYKELNPYDECTYDKINDVVDYIYYYDEYITQKHFFENQNNMNNLYSISNS
;
A
#
# COMPACT_ATOMS: atom_id res chain seq x y z
N MET A 1 26.43 31.72 -31.86
CA MET A 1 25.69 32.62 -30.96
C MET A 1 24.31 32.87 -31.58
N GLU A 2 23.58 31.79 -31.82
CA GLU A 2 22.24 31.78 -32.42
C GLU A 2 21.49 30.64 -31.73
N HIS A 3 20.67 30.94 -30.74
CA HIS A 3 19.66 29.99 -30.25
C HIS A 3 18.53 30.74 -29.53
N TYR A 4 17.38 30.78 -30.23
CA TYR A 4 16.00 30.79 -29.75
C TYR A 4 15.49 31.95 -28.88
N THR A 5 14.90 32.95 -29.54
CA THR A 5 13.78 33.73 -28.97
C THR A 5 12.50 32.92 -29.18
N LYS A 6 11.94 32.27 -28.15
CA LYS A 6 10.81 31.35 -28.33
C LYS A 6 9.61 31.57 -27.41
N ILE A 7 9.22 32.82 -27.18
CA ILE A 7 7.82 33.22 -26.93
C ILE A 7 7.65 34.60 -27.59
N LYS A 8 6.84 34.75 -28.64
CA LYS A 8 6.70 36.02 -29.41
C LYS A 8 5.26 36.47 -29.70
N ASN A 9 4.23 35.76 -29.21
CA ASN A 9 2.83 36.12 -29.45
C ASN A 9 1.94 35.93 -28.20
N LYS A 10 0.80 36.64 -28.18
CA LYS A 10 -0.19 36.64 -27.09
C LYS A 10 -0.69 35.24 -26.73
N GLU A 11 -0.85 34.36 -27.73
CA GLU A 11 -1.27 32.96 -27.53
C GLU A 11 -0.28 32.17 -26.68
N THR A 12 1.01 32.42 -26.86
CA THR A 12 2.03 31.74 -26.07
C THR A 12 2.00 32.26 -24.63
N TYR A 13 1.86 33.57 -24.42
CA TYR A 13 1.67 34.14 -23.07
C TYR A 13 0.43 33.57 -22.35
N GLU A 14 -0.70 33.46 -23.03
CA GLU A 14 -1.95 32.90 -22.48
C GLU A 14 -1.77 31.45 -22.04
N ARG A 15 -1.09 30.62 -22.85
CA ARG A 15 -0.76 29.23 -22.47
C ARG A 15 0.09 29.13 -21.21
N TYR A 16 1.07 30.01 -21.03
CA TYR A 16 1.88 30.04 -19.81
C TYR A 16 1.05 30.45 -18.59
N TYR A 17 0.23 31.50 -18.75
CA TYR A 17 -0.66 31.95 -17.69
C TYR A 17 -1.61 30.84 -17.24
N GLU A 18 -2.32 30.18 -18.16
CA GLU A 18 -3.25 29.09 -17.83
C GLU A 18 -2.59 27.95 -17.03
N LYS A 19 -1.34 27.61 -17.35
CA LYS A 19 -0.62 26.50 -16.72
C LYS A 19 0.00 26.86 -15.37
N LEU A 20 0.29 28.15 -15.15
CA LEU A 20 0.98 28.63 -13.96
C LEU A 20 0.09 29.45 -13.00
N VAL A 21 -1.15 29.78 -13.38
CA VAL A 21 -2.05 30.68 -12.62
C VAL A 21 -2.25 30.26 -11.15
N ASP A 22 -2.26 28.96 -10.88
CA ASP A 22 -2.46 28.42 -9.52
C ASP A 22 -1.16 28.20 -8.76
N TRP A 23 -0.01 28.65 -9.29
CA TRP A 23 1.29 28.35 -8.73
C TRP A 23 2.03 29.60 -8.28
N HIS A 24 2.55 29.52 -7.06
CA HIS A 24 3.62 30.39 -6.60
C HIS A 24 4.95 29.78 -7.02
N LEU A 25 5.69 30.46 -7.89
CA LEU A 25 7.00 30.00 -8.34
C LEU A 25 8.12 30.89 -7.78
N ASN A 26 9.10 30.26 -7.14
CA ASN A 26 10.30 30.90 -6.63
C ASN A 26 11.52 30.41 -7.43
N VAL A 27 11.90 31.19 -8.44
CA VAL A 27 12.92 30.84 -9.45
C VAL A 27 14.33 30.70 -8.89
N LEU A 28 14.58 31.24 -7.68
CA LEU A 28 15.88 31.14 -7.01
C LEU A 28 16.17 29.71 -6.51
N ASP A 29 15.13 28.86 -6.41
CA ASP A 29 15.28 27.49 -5.97
C ASP A 29 15.55 26.56 -7.16
N GLN A 30 16.80 26.11 -7.32
CA GLN A 30 17.14 25.02 -8.23
C GLN A 30 16.39 23.74 -7.81
N CYS A 31 15.27 23.46 -8.46
CA CYS A 31 14.50 22.25 -8.27
C CYS A 31 15.04 21.16 -9.19
N ASP A 32 15.06 19.91 -8.71
CA ASP A 32 15.36 18.78 -9.58
C ASP A 32 14.10 18.40 -10.38
N LEU A 33 13.85 19.22 -11.41
CA LEU A 33 12.69 19.09 -12.31
C LEU A 33 12.62 17.70 -12.95
N SER A 34 13.77 17.11 -13.31
CA SER A 34 13.86 15.78 -13.89
C SER A 34 13.30 14.71 -12.95
N LYS A 35 13.64 14.80 -11.66
CA LYS A 35 13.19 13.87 -10.64
C LYS A 35 11.72 14.08 -10.27
N ILE A 36 11.27 15.34 -10.24
CA ILE A 36 9.85 15.66 -10.04
C ILE A 36 9.03 15.03 -11.16
N LYS A 37 9.41 15.26 -12.43
CA LYS A 37 8.70 14.70 -13.59
C LYS A 37 8.67 13.18 -13.55
N LYS A 38 9.81 12.53 -13.28
CA LYS A 38 9.89 11.06 -13.16
C LYS A 38 8.96 10.52 -12.07
N LEU A 39 8.97 11.11 -10.87
CA LEU A 39 8.11 10.68 -9.77
C LEU A 39 6.63 10.93 -10.08
N SER A 40 6.31 12.10 -10.63
CA SER A 40 4.94 12.46 -11.01
C SER A 40 4.38 11.52 -12.07
N THR A 41 5.14 11.24 -13.13
CA THR A 41 4.76 10.24 -14.14
C THR A 41 4.59 8.84 -13.52
N SER A 42 5.48 8.42 -12.62
CA SER A 42 5.34 7.13 -11.94
C SER A 42 4.05 7.06 -11.09
N CYS A 43 3.73 8.12 -10.35
CA CYS A 43 2.51 8.18 -9.56
C CYS A 43 1.26 8.17 -10.45
N LYS A 44 1.27 8.93 -11.55
CA LYS A 44 0.19 8.91 -12.56
C LYS A 44 -0.03 7.51 -13.11
N ASN A 45 1.04 6.83 -13.53
CA ASN A 45 0.95 5.47 -14.08
C ASN A 45 0.40 4.47 -13.04
N THR A 46 0.80 4.60 -11.77
CA THR A 46 0.23 3.78 -10.68
C THR A 46 -1.27 4.02 -10.52
N ILE A 47 -1.73 5.27 -10.59
CA ILE A 47 -3.16 5.61 -10.52
C ILE A 47 -3.91 5.02 -11.71
N MET A 48 -3.42 5.23 -12.93
CA MET A 48 -4.06 4.70 -14.14
C MET A 48 -4.15 3.17 -14.10
N GLY A 49 -3.06 2.47 -13.78
CA GLY A 49 -3.07 1.02 -13.64
C GLY A 49 -3.98 0.53 -12.52
N THR A 50 -4.16 1.31 -11.46
CA THR A 50 -5.11 0.99 -10.38
C THR A 50 -6.56 1.15 -10.85
N LYS A 51 -6.87 2.20 -11.63
CA LYS A 51 -8.21 2.42 -12.21
C LYS A 51 -8.65 1.33 -13.18
N GLU A 52 -7.69 0.69 -13.85
CA GLU A 52 -7.93 -0.45 -14.75
C GLU A 52 -8.01 -1.81 -14.02
N SER A 53 -7.89 -1.82 -12.69
CA SER A 53 -7.84 -3.03 -11.87
C SER A 53 -9.03 -3.18 -10.92
N ASP A 54 -9.12 -4.33 -10.24
CA ASP A 54 -10.10 -4.62 -9.18
C ASP A 54 -10.02 -3.62 -7.99
N TYR A 55 -8.99 -2.77 -7.92
CA TYR A 55 -8.78 -1.78 -6.86
C TYR A 55 -9.31 -0.38 -7.18
N LYS A 56 -9.96 -0.18 -8.34
CA LYS A 56 -10.52 1.11 -8.75
C LYS A 56 -11.41 1.72 -7.67
N TYR A 57 -12.33 0.94 -7.10
CA TYR A 57 -13.28 1.43 -6.10
C TYR A 57 -12.62 1.86 -4.80
N LEU A 58 -11.57 1.15 -4.36
CA LEU A 58 -10.76 1.57 -3.22
C LEU A 58 -10.12 2.94 -3.51
N LEU A 59 -9.50 3.10 -4.68
CA LEU A 59 -8.84 4.34 -5.06
C LEU A 59 -9.84 5.52 -5.09
N ASP A 60 -11.01 5.31 -5.71
CA ASP A 60 -12.06 6.33 -5.80
C ASP A 60 -12.58 6.70 -4.39
N SER A 61 -12.80 5.72 -3.51
CA SER A 61 -13.22 5.98 -2.13
C SER A 61 -12.16 6.69 -1.28
N ILE A 62 -10.87 6.40 -1.47
CA ILE A 62 -9.79 7.16 -0.82
C ILE A 62 -9.75 8.59 -1.38
N LYS A 63 -9.86 8.75 -2.70
CA LYS A 63 -9.85 10.05 -3.39
C LYS A 63 -10.97 10.95 -2.88
N ASN A 64 -12.17 10.40 -2.68
CA ASN A 64 -13.36 11.12 -2.22
C ASN A 64 -13.42 11.31 -0.70
N GLY A 65 -12.52 10.66 0.06
CA GLY A 65 -12.49 10.73 1.51
C GLY A 65 -13.46 9.78 2.22
N ASP A 66 -14.11 8.86 1.50
CA ASP A 66 -15.00 7.84 2.07
C ASP A 66 -14.23 6.83 2.94
N ILE A 67 -12.98 6.56 2.57
CA ILE A 67 -12.06 5.69 3.31
C ILE A 67 -10.89 6.52 3.81
N LYS A 68 -10.66 6.51 5.12
CA LYS A 68 -9.48 7.17 5.69
C LYS A 68 -8.24 6.34 5.38
N ARG A 69 -7.19 7.01 4.90
CA ARG A 69 -5.86 6.41 4.67
C ARG A 69 -5.36 5.61 5.88
N THR A 70 -5.59 6.11 7.10
CA THR A 70 -5.18 5.47 8.35
C THR A 70 -5.87 4.12 8.59
N GLU A 71 -7.08 3.91 8.08
CA GLU A 71 -7.79 2.64 8.18
C GLU A 71 -7.13 1.59 7.27
N LEU A 72 -6.77 1.99 6.04
CA LEU A 72 -6.01 1.13 5.12
C LEU A 72 -4.60 0.83 5.66
N GLU A 73 -3.90 1.81 6.23
CA GLU A 73 -2.59 1.62 6.87
C GLU A 73 -2.67 0.61 8.03
N LEU A 74 -3.70 0.71 8.88
CA LEU A 74 -3.90 -0.23 9.99
C LEU A 74 -4.21 -1.64 9.51
N PHE A 75 -5.03 -1.77 8.46
CA PHE A 75 -5.31 -3.05 7.82
C PHE A 75 -4.03 -3.68 7.26
N LEU A 76 -3.23 -2.92 6.50
CA LEU A 76 -1.98 -3.38 5.92
C LEU A 76 -0.97 -3.79 6.98
N PHE A 77 -0.83 -3.01 8.04
CA PHE A 77 0.05 -3.35 9.17
C PHE A 77 -0.29 -4.72 9.78
N LYS A 78 -1.59 -5.00 9.99
CA LYS A 78 -2.03 -6.30 10.51
C LYS A 78 -1.83 -7.42 9.49
N LEU A 79 -2.13 -7.16 8.22
CA LEU A 79 -1.94 -8.13 7.15
C LEU A 79 -0.47 -8.54 7.03
N ASP A 80 0.44 -7.57 6.99
CA ASP A 80 1.89 -7.80 6.89
C ASP A 80 2.43 -8.58 8.10
N TYR A 81 1.95 -8.27 9.30
CA TYR A 81 2.29 -9.04 10.50
C TYR A 81 1.93 -10.52 10.34
N TYR A 82 0.72 -10.81 9.84
CA TYR A 82 0.31 -12.19 9.63
C TYR A 82 1.07 -12.86 8.48
N LEU A 83 1.35 -12.16 7.37
CA LEU A 83 2.16 -12.69 6.27
C LEU A 83 3.57 -13.04 6.74
N TYR A 84 4.19 -12.15 7.52
CA TYR A 84 5.48 -12.42 8.16
C TYR A 84 5.41 -13.65 9.05
N LYS A 85 4.38 -13.75 9.90
CA LYS A 85 4.21 -14.90 10.80
C LYS A 85 4.01 -16.21 10.02
N ILE A 86 3.24 -16.19 8.93
CA ILE A 86 3.07 -17.35 8.04
C ILE A 86 4.41 -17.77 7.44
N ARG A 87 5.21 -16.82 6.92
CA ARG A 87 6.55 -17.11 6.37
C ARG A 87 7.45 -17.77 7.41
N CYS A 88 7.51 -17.23 8.62
CA CYS A 88 8.30 -17.80 9.71
C CYS A 88 7.85 -19.22 10.08
N LEU A 89 6.54 -19.46 10.16
CA LEU A 89 6.00 -20.78 10.47
C LEU A 89 6.25 -21.79 9.35
N LYS A 90 6.12 -21.39 8.07
CA LYS A 90 6.46 -22.25 6.93
C LYS A 90 7.96 -22.61 6.92
N LEU A 91 8.83 -21.64 7.21
CA LEU A 91 10.28 -21.89 7.35
C LEU A 91 10.58 -22.86 8.52
N GLU A 92 9.92 -22.70 9.66
CA GLU A 92 10.09 -23.59 10.80
C GLU A 92 9.56 -25.01 10.54
N LEU A 93 8.48 -25.12 9.75
CA LEU A 93 7.92 -26.41 9.31
C LEU A 93 8.83 -27.10 8.29
N GLY A 94 9.52 -26.34 7.44
CA GLY A 94 10.46 -26.88 6.45
C GLY A 94 9.79 -27.89 5.51
N CYS A 95 10.39 -29.08 5.38
CA CYS A 95 9.83 -30.18 4.58
C CYS A 95 8.98 -31.16 5.39
N HIS A 96 8.68 -30.86 6.66
CA HIS A 96 7.95 -31.78 7.53
C HIS A 96 6.47 -31.83 7.14
N ILE A 97 5.95 -33.06 7.01
CA ILE A 97 4.56 -33.29 6.63
C ILE A 97 3.75 -33.49 7.90
N VAL A 98 2.75 -32.65 8.13
CA VAL A 98 1.84 -32.79 9.27
C VAL A 98 0.44 -33.11 8.77
N SER A 99 -0.17 -34.14 9.35
CA SER A 99 -1.56 -34.50 9.07
C SER A 99 -2.38 -34.55 10.36
N PHE A 100 -3.65 -34.18 10.24
CA PHE A 100 -4.68 -34.35 11.24
C PHE A 100 -5.79 -35.21 10.65
N ASN A 101 -6.35 -36.11 11.46
CA ASN A 101 -7.64 -36.70 11.17
C ASN A 101 -8.73 -35.64 11.43
N ASP A 102 -9.79 -35.67 10.62
CA ASP A 102 -10.93 -34.72 10.63
C ASP A 102 -11.76 -34.72 11.93
N GLY A 103 -11.29 -35.38 12.99
CA GLY A 103 -12.02 -35.56 14.25
C GLY A 103 -11.95 -34.39 15.23
N TYR A 104 -11.29 -33.27 14.90
CA TYR A 104 -11.25 -32.10 15.78
C TYR A 104 -12.42 -31.15 15.48
N LYS A 105 -13.12 -30.71 16.53
CA LYS A 105 -14.36 -29.91 16.41
C LYS A 105 -14.12 -28.51 15.86
N ASP A 106 -13.10 -27.84 16.39
CA ASP A 106 -12.72 -26.48 16.03
C ASP A 106 -11.25 -26.24 16.40
N LEU A 107 -10.64 -25.26 15.73
CA LEU A 107 -9.22 -24.99 15.86
C LEU A 107 -8.83 -24.42 17.24
N LYS A 108 -9.73 -23.71 17.91
CA LYS A 108 -9.50 -23.17 19.26
C LYS A 108 -9.38 -24.30 20.28
N THR A 109 -10.28 -25.27 20.21
CA THR A 109 -10.23 -26.48 21.03
C THR A 109 -8.98 -27.31 20.73
N LEU A 110 -8.68 -27.56 19.45
CA LEU A 110 -7.46 -28.28 19.04
C LEU A 110 -6.19 -27.63 19.63
N ARG A 111 -6.07 -26.31 19.52
CA ARG A 111 -4.91 -25.54 20.03
C ARG A 111 -4.79 -25.63 21.54
N ALA A 112 -5.90 -25.52 22.28
CA ALA A 112 -5.91 -25.62 23.73
C ALA A 112 -5.51 -27.03 24.21
N ASP A 113 -6.12 -28.06 23.63
CA ASP A 113 -5.84 -29.46 23.95
C ASP A 113 -4.39 -29.84 23.60
N PHE A 114 -3.93 -29.45 22.41
CA PHE A 114 -2.55 -29.70 22.00
C PHE A 114 -1.55 -28.96 22.89
N SER A 115 -1.85 -27.74 23.34
CA SER A 115 -1.00 -27.01 24.28
C SER A 115 -0.80 -27.76 25.59
N HIS A 116 -1.83 -28.46 26.08
CA HIS A 116 -1.70 -29.32 27.26
C HIS A 116 -0.78 -30.52 26.99
N ILE A 117 -0.96 -31.21 25.86
CA ILE A 117 -0.10 -32.33 25.44
C ILE A 117 1.36 -31.87 25.28
N TYR A 118 1.58 -30.74 24.60
CA TYR A 118 2.90 -30.19 24.35
C TYR A 118 3.63 -29.83 25.65
N LYS A 119 2.93 -29.23 26.63
CA LYS A 119 3.48 -28.94 27.96
C LYS A 119 3.88 -30.23 28.70
N TYR A 120 3.09 -31.29 28.58
CA TYR A 120 3.45 -32.59 29.15
C TYR A 120 4.71 -33.16 28.51
N ILE A 121 4.78 -33.22 27.17
CA ILE A 121 5.96 -33.71 26.44
C ILE A 121 7.20 -32.88 26.78
N THR A 122 7.08 -31.55 26.87
CA THR A 122 8.20 -30.68 27.25
C THR A 122 8.79 -31.08 28.62
N ARG A 123 7.92 -31.42 29.59
CA ARG A 123 8.33 -31.81 30.96
C ARG A 123 8.80 -33.24 31.07
N LYS A 124 8.15 -34.18 30.37
CA LYS A 124 8.37 -35.63 30.52
C LYS A 124 9.16 -36.26 29.37
N LYS A 125 9.53 -35.47 28.36
CA LYS A 125 10.22 -35.83 27.10
C LYS A 125 9.45 -36.75 26.16
N GLU A 126 8.61 -37.64 26.69
CA GLU A 126 7.83 -38.61 25.93
C GLU A 126 6.42 -38.84 26.51
N ILE A 127 5.53 -39.39 25.69
CA ILE A 127 4.19 -39.83 26.10
C ILE A 127 4.19 -41.33 26.40
N LYS A 128 4.02 -41.67 27.68
CA LYS A 128 3.87 -43.06 28.15
C LYS A 128 2.43 -43.56 28.10
N GLY A 129 2.26 -44.89 28.17
CA GLY A 129 0.95 -45.55 28.14
C GLY A 129 -0.03 -45.05 29.21
N LEU A 130 0.46 -44.82 30.44
CA LEU A 130 -0.37 -44.31 31.54
C LEU A 130 -1.00 -42.93 31.22
N TYR A 131 -0.26 -42.04 30.55
CA TYR A 131 -0.80 -40.75 30.12
C TYR A 131 -1.95 -40.93 29.13
N LYS A 132 -1.78 -41.83 28.14
CA LYS A 132 -2.83 -42.13 27.15
C LYS A 132 -4.08 -42.74 27.80
N LEU A 133 -3.90 -43.49 28.89
CA LEU A 133 -4.98 -44.14 29.62
C LEU A 133 -5.77 -43.14 30.48
N ILE A 134 -5.07 -42.22 31.17
CA ILE A 134 -5.69 -41.18 32.01
C ILE A 134 -6.35 -40.10 31.14
N HIS A 135 -5.70 -39.66 30.06
CA HIS A 135 -6.16 -38.54 29.25
C HIS A 135 -6.82 -38.99 27.94
N LYS A 136 -7.84 -39.86 28.04
CA LYS A 136 -8.57 -40.39 26.88
C LYS A 136 -9.16 -39.31 25.97
N LYS A 137 -9.49 -38.13 26.50
CA LYS A 137 -9.97 -36.99 25.71
C LYS A 137 -8.99 -36.52 24.62
N TYR A 138 -7.68 -36.76 24.80
CA TYR A 138 -6.66 -36.34 23.83
C TYR A 138 -6.35 -37.41 22.77
N LYS A 139 -7.04 -38.56 22.81
CA LYS A 139 -6.74 -39.70 21.94
C LYS A 139 -6.90 -39.36 20.46
N TYR A 140 -7.82 -38.44 20.11
CA TYR A 140 -8.00 -37.96 18.74
C TYR A 140 -6.74 -37.26 18.20
N ILE A 141 -6.01 -36.52 19.04
CA ILE A 141 -4.74 -35.91 18.67
C ILE A 141 -3.62 -36.96 18.69
N LEU A 142 -3.51 -37.73 19.78
CA LEU A 142 -2.38 -38.64 19.99
C LEU A 142 -2.30 -39.78 18.97
N ASN A 143 -3.45 -40.19 18.43
CA ASN A 143 -3.55 -41.27 17.46
C ASN A 143 -4.00 -40.79 16.07
N GLY A 144 -4.51 -39.57 15.96
CA GLY A 144 -5.01 -39.01 14.71
C GLY A 144 -4.19 -37.82 14.21
N SER A 145 -3.04 -37.52 14.81
CA SER A 145 -2.13 -36.48 14.32
C SER A 145 -0.75 -37.06 14.11
N THR A 146 -0.18 -36.81 12.93
CA THR A 146 1.15 -37.31 12.57
C THR A 146 2.06 -36.19 12.11
N SER A 147 3.36 -36.37 12.35
CA SER A 147 4.44 -35.60 11.74
C SER A 147 5.39 -36.59 11.07
N ASP A 148 5.65 -36.40 9.77
CA ASP A 148 6.37 -37.33 8.90
C ASP A 148 5.84 -38.75 9.03
N PHE A 149 4.50 -38.88 8.98
CA PHE A 149 3.77 -40.15 9.12
C PHE A 149 3.93 -40.85 10.48
N MET A 150 4.54 -40.21 11.47
CA MET A 150 4.69 -40.73 12.83
C MET A 150 3.74 -40.05 13.81
N ASN A 151 3.03 -40.86 14.59
CA ASN A 151 2.21 -40.38 15.70
C ASN A 151 3.02 -39.66 16.79
N ILE A 152 2.36 -38.80 17.55
CA ILE A 152 2.96 -38.07 18.67
C ILE A 152 3.43 -39.05 19.75
N LYS A 153 4.74 -39.16 19.90
CA LYS A 153 5.39 -39.90 21.00
C LYS A 153 6.38 -39.04 21.77
N ALA A 154 7.10 -38.16 21.07
CA ALA A 154 8.18 -37.38 21.64
C ALA A 154 8.18 -35.93 21.12
N MET A 155 9.15 -35.15 21.61
CA MET A 155 9.29 -33.74 21.29
C MET A 155 9.43 -33.46 19.80
N LYS A 156 10.11 -34.32 19.04
CA LYS A 156 10.36 -34.14 17.61
C LYS A 156 9.04 -33.98 16.83
N GLN A 157 8.12 -34.95 16.97
CA GLN A 157 6.81 -34.88 16.29
C GLN A 157 5.95 -33.74 16.83
N ALA A 158 5.98 -33.53 18.16
CA ALA A 158 5.17 -32.51 18.81
C ALA A 158 5.54 -31.09 18.36
N LYS A 159 6.83 -30.83 18.08
CA LYS A 159 7.30 -29.53 17.58
C LYS A 159 6.58 -29.15 16.29
N TYR A 160 6.63 -29.99 15.27
CA TYR A 160 6.05 -29.68 13.96
C TYR A 160 4.54 -29.62 13.99
N ILE A 161 3.89 -30.47 14.79
CA ILE A 161 2.44 -30.39 14.98
C ILE A 161 2.05 -29.07 15.65
N LYS A 162 2.83 -28.57 16.62
CA LYS A 162 2.60 -27.24 17.22
C LYS A 162 2.68 -26.13 16.17
N VAL A 163 3.74 -26.15 15.36
CA VAL A 163 3.99 -25.15 14.31
C VAL A 163 2.83 -25.16 13.31
N TYR A 164 2.37 -26.34 12.90
CA TYR A 164 1.28 -26.49 11.95
C TYR A 164 -0.07 -26.03 12.51
N ILE A 165 -0.39 -26.30 13.78
CA ILE A 165 -1.60 -25.74 14.44
C ILE A 165 -1.54 -24.22 14.45
N GLU A 166 -0.38 -23.65 14.77
CA GLU A 166 -0.22 -22.20 14.78
C GLU A 166 -0.36 -21.62 13.36
N LEU A 167 0.11 -22.32 12.32
CA LEU A 167 -0.06 -21.94 10.91
C LEU A 167 -1.54 -21.95 10.50
N LEU A 168 -2.29 -22.99 10.86
CA LEU A 168 -3.74 -23.05 10.68
C LEU A 168 -4.41 -21.84 11.34
N TRP A 169 -4.02 -21.53 12.58
CA TRP A 169 -4.62 -20.45 13.35
C TRP A 169 -4.37 -19.09 12.71
N VAL A 170 -3.12 -18.81 12.32
CA VAL A 170 -2.79 -17.56 11.63
C VAL A 170 -3.53 -17.45 10.29
N SER A 171 -3.69 -18.54 9.55
CA SER A 171 -4.44 -18.54 8.29
C SER A 171 -5.92 -18.20 8.49
N GLU A 172 -6.53 -18.70 9.57
CA GLU A 172 -7.91 -18.35 9.94
C GLU A 172 -8.04 -16.87 10.33
N GLU A 173 -7.07 -16.34 11.08
CA GLU A 173 -7.05 -14.92 11.47
C GLU A 173 -6.87 -13.99 10.26
N VAL A 174 -6.08 -14.39 9.25
CA VAL A 174 -5.99 -13.64 7.99
C VAL A 174 -7.33 -13.60 7.26
N ASN A 175 -8.01 -14.76 7.15
CA ASN A 175 -9.33 -14.82 6.52
C ASN A 175 -10.35 -13.95 7.27
N LYS A 176 -10.35 -13.96 8.60
CA LYS A 176 -11.19 -13.09 9.42
C LYS A 176 -10.85 -11.62 9.20
N LEU A 177 -9.57 -11.25 9.21
CA LEU A 177 -9.12 -9.89 8.95
C LEU A 177 -9.61 -9.43 7.57
N TRP A 178 -9.49 -10.26 6.53
CA TRP A 178 -9.99 -9.95 5.20
C TRP A 178 -11.51 -9.73 5.20
N GLN A 179 -12.27 -10.70 5.70
CA GLN A 179 -13.74 -10.65 5.69
C GLN A 179 -14.30 -9.44 6.46
N LEU A 180 -13.67 -9.06 7.57
CA LEU A 180 -14.07 -7.90 8.36
C LEU A 180 -13.82 -6.56 7.64
N ASN A 181 -12.86 -6.51 6.72
CA ASN A 181 -12.42 -5.26 6.08
C ASN A 181 -12.80 -5.16 4.60
N VAL A 182 -13.10 -6.27 3.91
CA VAL A 182 -13.30 -6.31 2.46
C VAL A 182 -14.41 -5.36 1.99
N ASN A 183 -15.53 -5.31 2.71
CA ASN A 183 -16.65 -4.42 2.36
C ASN A 183 -16.35 -2.96 2.68
N THR A 184 -15.74 -2.70 3.83
CA THR A 184 -15.34 -1.36 4.27
C THR A 184 -14.33 -0.75 3.30
N LEU A 185 -13.37 -1.55 2.84
CA LEU A 185 -12.32 -1.14 1.91
C LEU A 185 -12.74 -1.24 0.44
N LYS A 186 -14.00 -1.61 0.13
CA LYS A 186 -14.51 -1.78 -1.24
C LYS A 186 -13.65 -2.74 -2.09
N LEU A 187 -13.08 -3.76 -1.44
CA LEU A 187 -12.27 -4.79 -2.07
C LEU A 187 -13.14 -5.96 -2.52
N LYS A 188 -12.60 -6.78 -3.42
CA LYS A 188 -13.26 -7.99 -3.91
C LYS A 188 -13.26 -9.07 -2.84
N GLN A 189 -14.39 -9.76 -2.69
CA GLN A 189 -14.48 -10.87 -1.76
C GLN A 189 -13.64 -12.05 -2.23
N GLU A 190 -12.80 -12.57 -1.33
CA GLU A 190 -11.91 -13.68 -1.59
C GLU A 190 -11.82 -14.59 -0.36
N VAL A 191 -11.52 -15.87 -0.59
CA VAL A 191 -11.25 -16.85 0.46
C VAL A 191 -9.84 -17.40 0.23
N PHE A 192 -9.00 -17.34 1.26
CA PHE A 192 -7.60 -17.72 1.18
C PHE A 192 -7.40 -19.12 1.76
N SER A 193 -7.04 -20.10 0.92
CA SER A 193 -6.64 -21.45 1.34
C SER A 193 -5.15 -21.53 1.66
N GLN A 194 -4.71 -22.47 2.51
CA GLN A 194 -3.30 -22.52 2.95
C GLN A 194 -2.26 -22.70 1.83
N GLU A 195 -2.64 -23.40 0.76
CA GLU A 195 -1.73 -23.77 -0.34
C GLU A 195 -1.51 -22.64 -1.34
N ASN A 196 -2.55 -21.85 -1.68
CA ASN A 196 -2.47 -20.78 -2.69
C ASN A 196 -2.54 -19.36 -2.11
N SER A 197 -2.71 -19.21 -0.79
CA SER A 197 -2.96 -17.91 -0.16
C SER A 197 -1.76 -16.98 -0.10
N LEU A 198 -0.57 -17.48 0.23
CA LEU A 198 0.51 -16.59 0.64
C LEU A 198 0.97 -15.67 -0.50
N VAL A 199 1.29 -16.23 -1.67
CA VAL A 199 1.72 -15.46 -2.84
C VAL A 199 0.64 -14.46 -3.27
N LYS A 200 -0.62 -14.89 -3.26
CA LYS A 200 -1.75 -14.03 -3.62
C LYS A 200 -1.93 -12.87 -2.62
N LEU A 201 -1.87 -13.16 -1.32
CA LEU A 201 -1.96 -12.16 -0.27
C LEU A 201 -0.77 -11.19 -0.30
N GLU A 202 0.42 -11.67 -0.66
CA GLU A 202 1.60 -10.83 -0.85
C GLU A 202 1.41 -9.86 -2.02
N ASP A 203 0.91 -10.33 -3.17
CA ASP A 203 0.59 -9.45 -4.31
C ASP A 203 -0.50 -8.42 -3.94
N ILE A 204 -1.55 -8.86 -3.24
CA ILE A 204 -2.59 -7.97 -2.71
C ILE A 204 -1.97 -6.91 -1.77
N SER A 205 -1.17 -7.33 -0.79
CA SER A 205 -0.52 -6.41 0.15
C SER A 205 0.37 -5.41 -0.60
N GLU A 206 1.18 -5.88 -1.55
CA GLU A 206 2.06 -5.02 -2.34
C GLU A 206 1.28 -3.96 -3.13
N ARG A 207 0.18 -4.35 -3.79
CA ARG A 207 -0.68 -3.41 -4.53
C ARG A 207 -1.32 -2.38 -3.61
N LEU A 208 -1.85 -2.81 -2.47
CA LEU A 208 -2.45 -1.90 -1.49
C LEU A 208 -1.41 -0.94 -0.88
N HIS A 209 -0.19 -1.40 -0.64
CA HIS A 209 0.94 -0.55 -0.25
C HIS A 209 1.26 0.49 -1.31
N LYS A 210 1.32 0.09 -2.60
CA LYS A 210 1.55 1.05 -3.70
C LYS A 210 0.51 2.17 -3.72
N ILE A 211 -0.77 1.82 -3.55
CA ILE A 211 -1.86 2.81 -3.46
C ILE A 211 -1.67 3.72 -2.24
N THR A 212 -1.51 3.14 -1.05
CA THR A 212 -1.37 3.88 0.21
C THR A 212 -0.16 4.82 0.21
N ASN A 213 0.94 4.40 -0.42
CA ASN A 213 2.19 5.14 -0.49
C ASN A 213 2.15 6.33 -1.47
N LEU A 214 1.13 6.46 -2.32
CA LEU A 214 0.97 7.63 -3.20
C LEU A 214 1.01 8.94 -2.40
N PHE A 215 0.35 8.98 -1.23
CA PHE A 215 0.38 10.14 -0.35
C PHE A 215 1.80 10.48 0.14
N ILE A 216 2.58 9.46 0.50
CA ILE A 216 3.95 9.65 0.99
C ILE A 216 4.87 10.10 -0.15
N LEU A 217 4.78 9.46 -1.31
CA LEU A 217 5.53 9.85 -2.51
C LEU A 217 5.22 11.30 -2.88
N TYR A 218 3.94 11.68 -2.86
CA TYR A 218 3.53 13.05 -3.12
C TYR A 218 4.03 14.03 -2.04
N LYS A 219 3.60 13.88 -0.78
CA LYS A 219 3.89 14.84 0.30
C LYS A 219 5.36 14.89 0.70
N LYS A 220 6.08 13.75 0.74
CA LYS A 220 7.48 13.72 1.19
C LYS A 220 8.49 13.85 0.05
N SER A 221 8.16 13.38 -1.16
CA SER A 221 9.12 13.38 -2.27
C SER A 221 8.86 14.52 -3.23
N ILE A 222 7.65 14.60 -3.81
CA ILE A 222 7.35 15.63 -4.82
C ILE A 222 7.31 17.03 -4.22
N VAL A 223 6.53 17.25 -3.15
CA VAL A 223 6.44 18.57 -2.49
C VAL A 223 7.80 19.03 -1.98
N ARG A 224 8.62 18.12 -1.43
CA ARG A 224 9.98 18.45 -0.98
C ARG A 224 10.89 18.88 -2.13
N LEU A 225 10.77 18.24 -3.29
CA LEU A 225 11.56 18.57 -4.47
C LEU A 225 11.12 19.88 -5.13
N LEU A 226 9.83 20.23 -5.01
CA LEU A 226 9.30 21.53 -5.43
C LEU A 226 9.81 22.69 -4.55
N LYS A 227 10.40 22.41 -3.38
CA LYS A 227 10.96 23.41 -2.45
C LYS A 227 9.93 24.48 -2.10
N ARG A 228 10.19 25.76 -2.44
CA ARG A 228 9.28 26.89 -2.18
C ARG A 228 8.23 27.10 -3.28
N ASN A 229 8.25 26.30 -4.35
CA ASN A 229 7.20 26.34 -5.36
C ASN A 229 5.95 25.64 -4.81
N THR A 230 4.84 26.37 -4.73
CA THR A 230 3.61 25.87 -4.08
C THR A 230 2.39 26.15 -4.93
N CYS A 231 1.48 25.18 -5.03
CA CYS A 231 0.18 25.40 -5.63
C CYS A 231 -0.78 26.00 -4.60
N TYR A 232 -1.54 27.03 -4.98
CA TYR A 232 -2.57 27.66 -4.17
C TYR A 232 -3.84 26.81 -4.04
N LYS A 233 -4.04 25.87 -4.97
CA LYS A 233 -5.15 24.91 -4.90
C LYS A 233 -4.71 23.64 -4.18
N GLU A 234 -5.66 23.04 -3.46
CA GLU A 234 -5.45 21.72 -2.88
C GLU A 234 -5.26 20.68 -4.00
N LEU A 235 -4.18 19.92 -3.88
CA LEU A 235 -3.80 18.88 -4.82
C LEU A 235 -4.00 17.51 -4.16
N ASN A 236 -4.79 16.65 -4.80
CA ASN A 236 -5.14 15.34 -4.29
C ASN A 236 -4.15 14.28 -4.82
N PRO A 237 -3.36 13.61 -3.96
CA PRO A 237 -2.38 12.62 -4.39
C PRO A 237 -2.97 11.34 -4.99
N TYR A 238 -4.28 11.13 -4.88
CA TYR A 238 -4.97 9.99 -5.47
C TYR A 238 -5.67 10.35 -6.79
N ASP A 239 -5.53 11.59 -7.25
CA ASP A 239 -6.08 12.06 -8.51
C ASP A 239 -4.98 12.18 -9.58
N GLU A 240 -5.21 11.62 -10.77
CA GLU A 240 -4.23 11.68 -11.87
C GLU A 240 -4.03 13.11 -12.36
N CYS A 241 -5.09 13.92 -12.35
CA CYS A 241 -5.07 15.33 -12.76
C CYS A 241 -4.09 16.16 -11.93
N THR A 242 -3.82 15.76 -10.67
CA THR A 242 -2.79 16.39 -9.83
C THR A 242 -1.42 16.25 -10.47
N TYR A 243 -1.09 15.06 -10.96
CA TYR A 243 0.21 14.77 -11.55
C TYR A 243 0.37 15.39 -12.94
N ASP A 244 -0.73 15.52 -13.69
CA ASP A 244 -0.72 16.29 -14.93
C ASP A 244 -0.42 17.77 -14.69
N LYS A 245 -1.06 18.40 -13.70
CA LYS A 245 -0.73 19.78 -13.31
C LYS A 245 0.72 19.94 -12.89
N ILE A 246 1.27 18.98 -12.13
CA ILE A 246 2.68 19.02 -11.70
C ILE A 246 3.61 18.89 -12.92
N ASN A 247 3.32 17.97 -13.84
CA ASN A 247 4.14 17.78 -15.04
C ASN A 247 4.10 19.01 -15.94
N ASP A 248 2.92 19.59 -16.14
CA ASP A 248 2.77 20.85 -16.87
C ASP A 248 3.65 21.92 -16.24
N VAL A 249 3.50 22.18 -14.94
CA VAL A 249 4.28 23.21 -14.25
C VAL A 249 5.78 22.97 -14.34
N VAL A 250 6.24 21.73 -14.20
CA VAL A 250 7.65 21.39 -14.39
C VAL A 250 8.15 21.78 -15.78
N ASP A 251 7.34 21.57 -16.82
CA ASP A 251 7.69 21.91 -18.20
C ASP A 251 7.72 23.43 -18.45
N TYR A 252 6.86 24.19 -17.75
CA TYR A 252 6.78 25.65 -17.88
C TYR A 252 7.72 26.42 -16.93
N ILE A 253 8.15 25.83 -15.80
CA ILE A 253 9.09 26.45 -14.85
C ILE A 253 10.40 26.86 -15.53
N TYR A 254 10.87 26.06 -16.49
CA TYR A 254 12.12 26.32 -17.19
C TYR A 254 12.15 27.69 -17.90
N TYR A 255 10.98 28.17 -18.36
CA TYR A 255 10.85 29.44 -19.09
C TYR A 255 10.15 30.52 -18.26
N TYR A 256 10.11 30.36 -16.94
CA TYR A 256 9.37 31.28 -16.06
C TYR A 256 9.93 32.71 -16.10
N ASP A 257 11.24 32.89 -16.17
CA ASP A 257 11.86 34.22 -16.26
C ASP A 257 11.48 34.95 -17.55
N GLU A 258 11.40 34.21 -18.67
CA GLU A 258 10.92 34.74 -19.95
C GLU A 258 9.44 35.14 -19.86
N TYR A 259 8.62 34.30 -19.21
CA TYR A 259 7.22 34.59 -18.95
C TYR A 259 7.02 35.86 -18.09
N ILE A 260 7.78 36.02 -17.00
CA ILE A 260 7.68 37.21 -16.13
C ILE A 260 8.04 38.49 -16.88
N THR A 261 9.09 38.45 -17.70
CA THR A 261 9.49 39.59 -18.54
C THR A 261 8.35 40.02 -19.46
N GLN A 262 7.64 39.06 -20.05
CA GLN A 262 6.50 39.35 -20.93
C GLN A 262 5.25 39.77 -20.20
N LYS A 263 4.98 39.19 -19.02
CA LYS A 263 3.89 39.62 -18.15
C LYS A 263 4.00 41.11 -17.85
N HIS A 264 5.18 41.57 -17.44
CA HIS A 264 5.44 43.00 -17.22
C HIS A 264 5.24 43.84 -18.48
N PHE A 265 5.66 43.34 -19.65
CA PHE A 265 5.45 44.04 -20.92
C PHE A 265 3.94 44.24 -21.22
N PHE A 266 3.13 43.18 -21.12
CA PHE A 266 1.69 43.27 -21.39
C PHE A 266 0.93 44.07 -20.32
N GLU A 267 1.29 43.94 -19.04
CA GLU A 267 0.72 44.75 -17.96
C GLU A 267 1.00 46.24 -18.15
N ASN A 268 2.24 46.60 -18.54
CA ASN A 268 2.61 47.98 -18.83
C ASN A 268 1.87 48.54 -20.06
N GLN A 269 1.69 47.75 -21.12
CA GLN A 269 0.89 48.17 -22.28
C GLN A 269 -0.58 48.43 -21.90
N ASN A 270 -1.20 47.54 -21.11
CA ASN A 270 -2.57 47.73 -20.66
C ASN A 270 -2.72 48.96 -19.75
N ASN A 271 -1.77 49.18 -18.84
CA ASN A 271 -1.76 50.36 -17.99
C ASN A 271 -1.63 51.67 -18.80
N MET A 272 -0.74 51.69 -19.81
CA MET A 272 -0.61 52.84 -20.70
C MET A 272 -1.90 53.08 -21.50
N ASN A 273 -2.50 52.04 -22.08
CA ASN A 273 -3.76 52.17 -22.82
C ASN A 273 -4.91 52.68 -21.94
N ASN A 274 -5.00 52.21 -20.69
CA ASN A 274 -5.99 52.68 -19.73
C ASN A 274 -5.76 54.17 -19.38
N LEU A 275 -4.51 54.58 -19.16
CA LEU A 275 -4.17 56.00 -18.92
C LEU A 275 -4.53 56.88 -20.12
N TYR A 276 -4.26 56.43 -21.35
CA TYR A 276 -4.62 57.16 -22.57
C TYR A 276 -6.13 57.24 -22.80
N SER A 277 -6.90 56.21 -22.40
CA SER A 277 -8.36 56.28 -22.46
C SER A 277 -8.94 57.26 -21.44
N ILE A 278 -8.34 57.38 -20.25
CA ILE A 278 -8.74 58.33 -19.21
C ILE A 278 -8.38 59.77 -19.60
N SER A 279 -7.25 60.00 -20.28
CA SER A 279 -6.84 61.34 -20.73
C SER A 279 -7.59 61.86 -21.96
N ASN A 280 -8.27 60.97 -22.70
CA ASN A 280 -9.07 61.30 -23.89
C ASN A 280 -10.59 61.22 -23.62
N SER A 281 -10.99 61.04 -22.36
CA SER A 281 -12.38 61.11 -21.86
C SER A 281 -12.62 62.46 -21.21
#